data_AF-A0A960U840-F1
#
_entry.id   AF-A0A960U840-F1
#
_cell.length_a   1.000
_cell.length_b   1.000
_cell.length_c   1.000
_cell.angle_alpha   90.00
_cell.angle_beta   90.00
_cell.angle_gamma   90.00
#
_symmetry.space_group_name_H-M   'P 1'
#
loop_
_entity.id
_entity.type
_entity.pdbx_description
1 polymer ?
#
loop_
_entity_poly.entity_id
_entity_poly.type
_entity_poly.pdbx_seq_one_letter_code
_entity_poly.pdbx_strand_id
1 'polypeptide(L)'
;MACEIFEPELEKELCHLSSLGLSGNLDDFVSWLHMSFLMKTGEEVEFSKENVGKILDKLIQCHDLYKGGFDNKEFCLKSDSKLMPLKLNEDRFTILGHSKFSPIQFVKSRLEFFLTFNGVSEEDIIDISIATIEAVENAVKYGDGNEVDVDYYIEQTQRIFHISVTNKIKEFELDEEIERGKYSAKITLMRGVMVMQKLFDQIDLSIIEDKKQARLTAIKKIPA
;
A
#
# COMPACT_ATOMS: atom_id res chain seq x y z
N MET A 1 -22.29 -2.41 16.07
CA MET A 1 -23.35 -1.50 15.60
C MET A 1 -22.66 -0.65 14.56
N ALA A 2 -23.01 -0.74 13.28
CA ALA A 2 -22.31 0.03 12.25
C ALA A 2 -22.66 1.51 12.44
N CYS A 3 -21.65 2.38 12.44
CA CYS A 3 -21.84 3.83 12.48
C CYS A 3 -22.08 4.32 11.04
N GLU A 4 -23.17 5.06 10.82
CA GLU A 4 -23.41 5.75 9.55
C GLU A 4 -22.50 6.98 9.45
N ILE A 5 -21.76 7.09 8.33
CA ILE A 5 -20.87 8.23 8.08
C ILE A 5 -21.59 9.29 7.26
N PHE A 6 -21.47 10.55 7.71
CA PHE A 6 -22.04 11.69 6.99
C PHE A 6 -21.21 12.03 5.75
N GLU A 7 -21.87 12.51 4.69
CA GLU A 7 -21.26 12.84 3.39
C GLU A 7 -20.02 13.78 3.50
N PRO A 8 -19.99 14.83 4.36
CA PRO A 8 -18.81 15.68 4.48
C PRO A 8 -17.58 14.96 5.05
N GLU A 9 -17.77 13.98 5.93
CA GLU A 9 -16.68 13.18 6.49
C GLU A 9 -16.14 12.21 5.44
N LEU A 10 -17.03 11.60 4.66
CA LEU A 10 -16.68 10.77 3.52
C LEU A 10 -15.88 11.54 2.45
N GLU A 11 -16.32 12.76 2.12
CA GLU A 11 -15.63 13.63 1.16
C GLU A 11 -14.25 14.06 1.68
N LYS A 12 -14.15 14.41 2.97
CA LYS A 12 -12.86 14.72 3.60
C LYS A 12 -11.90 13.54 3.54
N GLU A 13 -12.40 12.33 3.80
CA GLU A 13 -11.58 11.12 3.75
C GLU A 13 -11.14 10.79 2.32
N LEU A 14 -12.02 10.91 1.33
CA LEU A 14 -11.66 10.74 -0.08
C LEU A 14 -10.62 11.75 -0.54
N CYS A 15 -10.77 13.03 -0.18
CA CYS A 15 -9.76 14.05 -0.45
C CYS A 15 -8.40 13.65 0.17
N HIS A 16 -8.42 13.15 1.40
CA HIS A 16 -7.21 12.67 2.08
C HIS A 16 -6.59 11.50 1.34
N LEU A 17 -7.34 10.44 1.05
CA LEU A 17 -6.88 9.27 0.30
C LEU A 17 -6.30 9.66 -1.06
N SER A 18 -6.94 10.57 -1.79
CA SER A 18 -6.42 11.11 -3.05
C SER A 18 -5.12 11.89 -2.87
N SER A 19 -4.98 12.69 -1.79
CA SER A 19 -3.73 13.44 -1.52
C SER A 19 -2.53 12.55 -1.20
N LEU A 20 -2.77 11.29 -0.83
CA LEU A 20 -1.73 10.27 -0.67
C LEU A 20 -1.26 9.69 -2.01
N GLY A 21 -1.86 10.10 -3.14
CA GLY A 21 -1.51 9.59 -4.46
C GLY A 21 -2.14 8.26 -4.83
N LEU A 22 -3.17 7.83 -4.11
CA LEU A 22 -3.85 6.57 -4.41
C LEU A 22 -4.54 6.63 -5.78
N SER A 23 -4.32 5.57 -6.56
CA SER A 23 -4.92 5.36 -7.88
C SER A 23 -5.54 3.97 -7.94
N GLY A 24 -6.82 3.93 -8.30
CA GLY A 24 -7.63 2.71 -8.28
C GLY A 24 -9.02 2.95 -8.83
N ASN A 25 -9.79 1.87 -8.97
CA ASN A 25 -11.18 1.97 -9.39
C ASN A 25 -12.11 2.28 -8.19
N LEU A 26 -13.41 2.39 -8.44
CA LEU A 26 -14.39 2.70 -7.41
C LEU A 26 -14.40 1.67 -6.26
N ASP A 27 -14.24 0.38 -6.55
CA ASP A 27 -14.20 -0.68 -5.54
C ASP A 27 -12.96 -0.59 -4.65
N ASP A 28 -11.82 -0.18 -5.22
CA ASP A 28 -10.60 0.09 -4.45
C ASP A 28 -10.82 1.23 -3.45
N PHE A 29 -11.36 2.37 -3.90
CA PHE A 29 -11.65 3.50 -3.02
C PHE A 29 -12.65 3.15 -1.91
N VAL A 30 -13.69 2.37 -2.21
CA VAL A 30 -14.62 1.86 -1.18
C VAL A 30 -13.87 1.00 -0.16
N SER A 31 -13.01 0.10 -0.62
CA SER A 31 -12.23 -0.79 0.23
C SER A 31 -11.27 -0.02 1.14
N TRP A 32 -10.60 1.01 0.61
CA TRP A 32 -9.67 1.87 1.35
C TRP A 32 -10.37 2.78 2.34
N LEU A 33 -11.58 3.25 2.03
CA LEU A 33 -12.40 4.00 2.98
C LEU A 33 -12.77 3.11 4.17
N HIS A 34 -13.23 1.88 3.94
CA HIS A 34 -13.51 0.94 5.03
C HIS A 34 -12.26 0.66 5.87
N MET A 35 -11.10 0.46 5.23
CA MET A 35 -9.83 0.29 5.94
C MET A 35 -9.49 1.53 6.79
N SER A 36 -9.56 2.72 6.21
CA SER A 36 -9.20 3.97 6.89
C SER A 36 -10.11 4.24 8.10
N PHE A 37 -11.43 4.09 7.94
CA PHE A 37 -12.36 4.27 9.04
C PHE A 37 -12.16 3.22 10.13
N LEU A 38 -12.03 1.94 9.77
CA LEU A 38 -11.79 0.87 10.75
C LEU A 38 -10.52 1.13 11.57
N MET A 39 -9.44 1.60 10.93
CA MET A 39 -8.21 1.96 11.62
C MET A 39 -8.34 3.18 12.54
N LYS A 40 -9.20 4.15 12.17
CA LYS A 40 -9.41 5.38 12.96
C LYS A 40 -10.38 5.20 14.13
N THR A 41 -11.42 4.39 13.94
CA THR A 41 -12.53 4.25 14.91
C THR A 41 -12.51 2.92 15.65
N GLY A 42 -11.83 1.91 15.12
CA GLY A 42 -11.91 0.53 15.61
C GLY A 42 -13.20 -0.19 15.21
N GLU A 43 -14.08 0.45 14.43
CA GLU A 43 -15.39 -0.09 14.06
C GLU A 43 -15.60 -0.07 12.54
N GLU A 44 -16.33 -1.06 12.02
CA GLU A 44 -16.79 -1.03 10.64
C GLU A 44 -17.89 0.02 10.47
N VAL A 45 -17.77 0.80 9.41
CA VAL A 45 -18.73 1.86 9.04
C VAL A 45 -19.49 1.48 7.78
N GLU A 46 -20.70 2.00 7.65
CA GLU A 46 -21.51 1.83 6.45
C GLU A 46 -21.63 3.14 5.67
N PHE A 47 -21.41 3.06 4.36
CA PHE A 47 -21.65 4.14 3.41
C PHE A 47 -22.00 3.55 2.04
N SER A 48 -22.74 4.31 1.24
CA SER A 48 -23.14 3.87 -0.10
C SER A 48 -22.00 4.01 -1.11
N LYS A 49 -21.75 2.94 -1.89
CA LYS A 49 -20.86 2.97 -3.06
C LYS A 49 -21.26 4.04 -4.07
N GLU A 50 -22.55 4.35 -4.20
CA GLU A 50 -23.04 5.42 -5.08
C GLU A 50 -22.58 6.79 -4.60
N ASN A 51 -22.57 7.03 -3.28
CA ASN A 51 -22.10 8.31 -2.72
C ASN A 51 -20.59 8.48 -2.93
N VAL A 52 -19.81 7.41 -2.76
CA VAL A 52 -18.37 7.41 -3.08
C VAL A 52 -18.16 7.79 -4.55
N GLY A 53 -18.91 7.17 -5.46
CA GLY A 53 -18.85 7.49 -6.89
C GLY A 53 -19.17 8.96 -7.19
N LYS A 54 -20.24 9.50 -6.62
CA LYS A 54 -20.62 10.92 -6.77
C LYS A 54 -19.53 11.88 -6.31
N ILE A 55 -18.87 11.59 -5.19
CA ILE A 55 -17.78 12.43 -4.66
C ILE A 55 -16.55 12.35 -5.58
N LEU A 56 -16.18 11.15 -6.05
CA LEU A 56 -15.06 11.00 -6.99
C LEU A 56 -15.32 11.74 -8.31
N ASP A 57 -16.54 11.67 -8.84
CA ASP A 57 -16.94 12.42 -10.04
C ASP A 57 -16.93 13.94 -9.79
N LYS A 58 -17.35 14.39 -8.60
CA LYS A 58 -17.20 15.79 -8.17
C LYS A 58 -15.74 16.24 -8.15
N LEU A 59 -14.82 15.40 -7.65
CA LEU A 59 -13.38 15.71 -7.65
C LEU A 59 -12.81 15.80 -9.08
N ILE A 60 -13.33 15.03 -10.04
CA ILE A 60 -13.00 15.20 -11.47
C ILE A 60 -13.48 16.57 -11.97
N GLN A 61 -14.73 16.94 -11.67
CA GLN A 61 -15.31 18.23 -12.06
C GLN A 61 -14.56 19.42 -11.45
N CYS A 62 -14.04 19.25 -10.23
CA CYS A 62 -13.21 20.24 -9.55
C CYS A 62 -11.76 20.31 -10.06
N HIS A 63 -11.40 19.54 -11.09
CA HIS A 63 -10.04 19.43 -11.61
C HIS A 63 -9.01 18.90 -10.59
N ASP A 64 -9.44 18.13 -9.59
CA ASP A 64 -8.52 17.50 -8.64
C ASP A 64 -8.11 16.08 -9.12
N LEU A 65 -9.04 15.35 -9.74
CA LEU A 65 -8.81 14.01 -10.28
C LEU A 65 -9.01 13.95 -11.79
N TYR A 66 -8.51 12.88 -12.40
CA TYR A 66 -8.80 12.49 -13.78
C TYR A 66 -9.00 10.97 -13.90
N LYS A 67 -9.53 10.52 -15.03
CA LYS A 67 -9.63 9.08 -15.36
C LYS A 67 -8.35 8.59 -16.02
N GLY A 68 -7.87 7.42 -15.61
CA GLY A 68 -6.65 6.82 -16.15
C GLY A 68 -6.66 6.73 -17.68
N GLY A 69 -5.51 7.00 -18.31
CA GLY A 69 -5.36 6.97 -19.75
C GLY A 69 -5.43 5.56 -20.34
N PHE A 70 -4.98 4.56 -19.58
CA PHE A 70 -5.02 3.15 -19.95
C PHE A 70 -6.28 2.44 -19.43
N ASP A 71 -6.67 2.69 -18.18
CA ASP A 71 -7.94 2.22 -17.60
C ASP A 71 -8.82 3.42 -17.23
N ASN A 72 -9.91 3.61 -17.99
CA ASN A 72 -10.86 4.69 -17.76
C ASN A 72 -11.70 4.53 -16.49
N LYS A 73 -11.61 3.38 -15.81
CA LYS A 73 -12.25 3.15 -14.52
C LYS A 73 -11.40 3.68 -13.37
N GLU A 74 -10.09 3.78 -13.56
CA GLU A 74 -9.15 4.27 -12.56
C GLU A 74 -9.30 5.77 -12.35
N PHE A 75 -9.29 6.19 -11.08
CA PHE A 75 -9.22 7.59 -10.69
C PHE A 75 -7.78 7.91 -10.28
N CYS A 76 -7.22 8.98 -10.83
CA CYS A 76 -5.84 9.39 -10.63
C CYS A 76 -5.78 10.86 -10.18
N LEU A 77 -4.82 11.20 -9.32
CA LEU A 77 -4.57 12.57 -8.88
C LEU A 77 -3.94 13.39 -10.02
N LYS A 78 -4.50 14.55 -10.35
CA LYS A 78 -3.88 15.45 -11.33
C LYS A 78 -2.63 16.13 -10.76
N SER A 79 -1.63 16.34 -11.61
CA SER A 79 -0.37 16.99 -11.23
C SER A 79 -0.51 18.46 -10.84
N ASP A 80 -1.57 19.13 -11.28
CA ASP A 80 -1.93 20.51 -10.93
C ASP A 80 -3.04 20.61 -9.86
N SER A 81 -3.43 19.47 -9.27
CA SER A 81 -4.46 19.40 -8.24
C SER A 81 -4.06 20.16 -6.98
N LYS A 82 -5.05 20.79 -6.31
CA LYS A 82 -4.83 21.42 -5.00
C LYS A 82 -4.54 20.40 -3.89
N LEU A 83 -4.83 19.12 -4.14
CA LEU A 83 -4.58 18.01 -3.22
C LEU A 83 -3.15 17.49 -3.31
N MET A 84 -2.34 17.98 -4.26
CA MET A 84 -0.94 17.58 -4.38
C MET A 84 -0.16 17.94 -3.10
N PRO A 85 0.64 17.01 -2.55
CA PRO A 85 1.52 17.31 -1.44
C PRO A 85 2.61 18.31 -1.86
N LEU A 86 2.95 19.23 -0.95
CA LEU A 86 4.02 20.20 -1.17
C LEU A 86 5.41 19.56 -1.13
N LYS A 87 5.56 18.46 -0.38
CA LYS A 87 6.80 17.73 -0.18
C LYS A 87 6.49 16.27 0.12
N LEU A 88 7.26 15.36 -0.48
CA LEU A 88 7.09 13.92 -0.31
C LEU A 88 8.45 13.24 -0.42
N ASN A 89 9.22 13.25 0.67
CA ASN A 89 10.58 12.69 0.71
C ASN A 89 10.64 11.33 1.42
N GLU A 90 9.66 11.08 2.27
CA GLU A 90 9.43 9.85 3.02
C GLU A 90 7.92 9.61 3.06
N ASP A 91 7.54 8.35 3.23
CA ASP A 91 6.15 7.97 3.44
C ASP A 91 6.09 6.76 4.36
N ARG A 92 5.21 6.85 5.37
CA ARG A 92 5.05 5.82 6.38
C ARG A 92 3.59 5.62 6.71
N PHE A 93 3.15 4.39 6.65
CA PHE A 93 1.75 4.03 6.88
C PHE A 93 1.60 2.57 7.28
N THR A 94 0.42 2.26 7.82
CA THR A 94 0.02 0.90 8.16
C THR A 94 -1.14 0.50 7.26
N ILE A 95 -1.17 -0.74 6.80
CA ILE A 95 -2.29 -1.32 6.06
C ILE A 95 -2.85 -2.51 6.82
N LEU A 96 -4.11 -2.83 6.55
CA LEU A 96 -4.72 -4.07 6.99
C LEU A 96 -4.53 -5.17 5.93
N GLY A 97 -4.00 -6.32 6.34
CA GLY A 97 -3.61 -7.40 5.42
C GLY A 97 -4.77 -8.13 4.74
N HIS A 98 -6.00 -7.91 5.16
CA HIS A 98 -7.16 -8.61 4.62
C HIS A 98 -7.46 -8.18 3.17
N SER A 99 -7.65 -9.15 2.25
CA SER A 99 -7.85 -8.90 0.81
C SER A 99 -9.02 -7.97 0.49
N LYS A 100 -10.07 -7.99 1.33
CA LYS A 100 -11.24 -7.06 1.25
C LYS A 100 -10.87 -5.57 1.27
N PHE A 101 -9.67 -5.21 1.71
CA PHE A 101 -9.19 -3.83 1.77
C PHE A 101 -8.31 -3.44 0.57
N SER A 102 -8.12 -4.32 -0.42
CA SER A 102 -7.20 -4.11 -1.55
C SER A 102 -5.79 -3.61 -1.12
N PRO A 103 -5.12 -4.24 -0.13
CA PRO A 103 -3.88 -3.72 0.45
C PRO A 103 -2.73 -3.58 -0.56
N ILE A 104 -2.66 -4.51 -1.53
CA ILE A 104 -1.59 -4.50 -2.55
C ILE A 104 -1.74 -3.32 -3.50
N GLN A 105 -2.95 -3.03 -3.98
CA GLN A 105 -3.21 -1.86 -4.84
C GLN A 105 -3.01 -0.54 -4.07
N PHE A 106 -3.35 -0.52 -2.78
CA PHE A 106 -3.08 0.63 -1.90
C PHE A 106 -1.59 0.95 -1.85
N VAL A 107 -0.75 -0.04 -1.52
CA VAL A 107 0.71 0.15 -1.46
C VAL A 107 1.28 0.51 -2.82
N LYS A 108 0.89 -0.22 -3.88
CA LYS A 108 1.39 -0.01 -5.24
C LYS A 108 1.17 1.43 -5.69
N SER A 109 -0.07 1.91 -5.63
CA SER A 109 -0.41 3.23 -6.15
C SER A 109 0.26 4.36 -5.34
N ARG A 110 0.29 4.24 -4.01
CA ARG A 110 0.98 5.19 -3.13
C ARG A 110 2.49 5.24 -3.39
N LEU A 111 3.12 4.09 -3.58
CA LEU A 111 4.54 3.97 -3.91
C LEU A 111 4.86 4.54 -5.30
N GLU A 112 4.09 4.18 -6.32
CA GLU A 112 4.29 4.69 -7.68
C GLU A 112 4.16 6.21 -7.72
N PHE A 113 3.15 6.75 -7.05
CA PHE A 113 3.01 8.20 -6.87
C PHE A 113 4.22 8.83 -6.17
N PHE A 114 4.69 8.24 -5.07
CA PHE A 114 5.88 8.69 -4.35
C PHE A 114 7.12 8.73 -5.25
N LEU A 115 7.36 7.67 -6.03
CA LEU A 115 8.52 7.56 -6.91
C LEU A 115 8.42 8.53 -8.09
N THR A 116 7.24 8.66 -8.71
CA THR A 116 6.99 9.65 -9.78
C THR A 116 7.20 11.08 -9.26
N PHE A 117 6.70 11.40 -8.07
CA PHE A 117 6.88 12.72 -7.45
C PHE A 117 8.37 13.05 -7.24
N ASN A 118 9.20 12.04 -6.97
CA ASN A 118 10.65 12.17 -6.78
C ASN A 118 11.47 12.03 -8.07
N GLY A 119 10.82 12.03 -9.25
CA GLY A 119 11.51 11.96 -10.54
C GLY A 119 12.31 10.67 -10.75
N VAL A 120 11.78 9.55 -10.25
CA VAL A 120 12.31 8.22 -10.55
C VAL A 120 11.83 7.79 -11.95
N SER A 121 12.70 7.11 -12.70
CA SER A 121 12.37 6.66 -14.07
C SER A 121 11.24 5.63 -14.06
N GLU A 122 10.46 5.54 -15.15
CA GLU A 122 9.36 4.55 -15.24
C GLU A 122 9.87 3.10 -15.13
N GLU A 123 11.06 2.82 -15.66
CA GLU A 123 11.69 1.49 -15.57
C GLU A 123 12.02 1.13 -14.11
N ASP A 124 12.64 2.06 -13.37
CA ASP A 124 12.94 1.87 -11.95
C ASP A 124 11.68 1.79 -11.09
N ILE A 125 10.65 2.57 -11.42
CA ILE A 125 9.35 2.50 -10.75
C ILE A 125 8.78 1.09 -10.86
N ILE A 126 8.78 0.50 -12.06
CA ILE A 126 8.27 -0.86 -12.28
C ILE A 126 9.02 -1.86 -11.40
N ASP A 127 10.34 -1.83 -11.41
CA ASP A 127 11.15 -2.75 -10.62
C ASP A 127 10.91 -2.61 -9.11
N ILE A 128 10.96 -1.37 -8.60
CA ILE A 128 10.76 -1.08 -7.18
C ILE A 128 9.35 -1.48 -6.76
N SER A 129 8.35 -1.21 -7.58
CA SER A 129 6.95 -1.61 -7.34
C SER A 129 6.80 -3.12 -7.28
N ILE A 130 7.35 -3.87 -8.23
CA ILE A 130 7.27 -5.35 -8.24
C ILE A 130 7.91 -5.91 -6.95
N ALA A 131 9.11 -5.46 -6.61
CA ALA A 131 9.82 -5.95 -5.44
C ALA A 131 9.11 -5.59 -4.12
N THR A 132 8.57 -4.37 -4.04
CA THR A 132 7.82 -3.91 -2.86
C THR A 132 6.49 -4.65 -2.70
N ILE A 133 5.75 -4.87 -3.79
CA ILE A 133 4.52 -5.65 -3.76
C ILE A 133 4.80 -7.06 -3.25
N GLU A 134 5.86 -7.70 -3.73
CA GLU A 134 6.26 -9.04 -3.26
C GLU A 134 6.61 -9.02 -1.76
N ALA A 135 7.29 -7.98 -1.27
CA ALA A 135 7.59 -7.83 0.16
C ALA A 135 6.31 -7.72 1.00
N VAL A 136 5.37 -6.87 0.57
CA VAL A 136 4.09 -6.67 1.28
C VAL A 136 3.21 -7.91 1.20
N GLU A 137 3.12 -8.57 0.04
CA GLU A 137 2.38 -9.82 -0.09
C GLU A 137 2.89 -10.89 0.88
N ASN A 138 4.21 -11.01 1.05
CA ASN A 138 4.80 -11.94 2.00
C ASN A 138 4.49 -11.53 3.45
N ALA A 139 4.60 -10.24 3.78
CA ALA A 139 4.24 -9.73 5.10
C ALA A 139 2.77 -10.01 5.45
N VAL A 140 1.86 -9.82 4.49
CA VAL A 140 0.42 -10.12 4.64
C VAL A 140 0.16 -11.63 4.80
N LYS A 141 0.78 -12.48 3.96
CA LYS A 141 0.54 -13.92 3.94
C LYS A 141 1.08 -14.64 5.17
N TYR A 142 2.24 -14.22 5.68
CA TYR A 142 2.95 -14.89 6.77
C TYR A 142 2.87 -14.15 8.11
N GLY A 143 2.26 -12.96 8.13
CA GLY A 143 1.94 -12.27 9.36
C GLY A 143 0.73 -12.85 10.08
N ASP A 144 0.35 -12.21 11.18
CA ASP A 144 -0.89 -12.49 11.91
C ASP A 144 -2.16 -12.09 11.13
N GLY A 145 -2.00 -11.51 9.93
CA GLY A 145 -3.07 -11.08 9.03
C GLY A 145 -3.69 -9.74 9.39
N ASN A 146 -3.21 -9.08 10.45
CA ASN A 146 -3.80 -7.85 10.96
C ASN A 146 -3.17 -6.64 10.30
N GLU A 147 -1.97 -6.25 10.74
CA GLU A 147 -1.33 -4.98 10.37
C GLU A 147 0.02 -5.24 9.71
N VAL A 148 0.28 -4.50 8.64
CA VAL A 148 1.58 -4.42 7.99
C VAL A 148 2.00 -2.95 7.94
N ASP A 149 3.11 -2.64 8.58
CA ASP A 149 3.75 -1.32 8.52
C ASP A 149 4.64 -1.25 7.29
N VAL A 150 4.48 -0.19 6.51
CA VAL A 150 5.28 0.11 5.32
C VAL A 150 5.89 1.50 5.51
N ASP A 151 7.20 1.59 5.29
CA ASP A 151 7.98 2.81 5.39
C ASP A 151 8.96 2.86 4.23
N TYR A 152 9.00 3.95 3.48
CA TYR A 152 10.00 4.17 2.44
C TYR A 152 10.42 5.63 2.32
N TYR A 153 11.66 5.84 1.90
CA TYR A 153 12.22 7.17 1.67
C TYR A 153 13.33 7.13 0.60
N ILE A 154 13.69 8.29 0.05
CA ILE A 154 14.83 8.43 -0.86
C ILE A 154 15.90 9.31 -0.21
N GLU A 155 17.09 8.73 0.00
CA GLU A 155 18.29 9.47 0.37
C GLU A 155 18.74 10.33 -0.84
N GLN A 156 18.50 11.64 -0.77
CA GLN A 156 18.68 12.55 -1.90
C GLN A 156 20.15 12.69 -2.36
N THR A 157 21.11 12.62 -1.43
CA THR A 157 22.53 12.80 -1.76
C THR A 157 23.09 11.67 -2.61
N GLN A 158 22.64 10.43 -2.35
CA GLN A 158 23.13 9.24 -3.03
C GLN A 158 22.11 8.64 -4.01
N ARG A 159 20.90 9.20 -4.06
CA ARG A 159 19.74 8.69 -4.82
C ARG A 159 19.49 7.22 -4.50
N ILE A 160 19.38 6.89 -3.21
CA ILE A 160 19.10 5.53 -2.75
C ILE A 160 17.67 5.47 -2.22
N PHE A 161 16.86 4.59 -2.80
CA PHE A 161 15.55 4.22 -2.28
C PHE A 161 15.74 3.22 -1.14
N HIS A 162 15.06 3.48 -0.02
CA HIS A 162 15.00 2.61 1.14
C HIS A 162 13.56 2.20 1.39
N ILE A 163 13.35 0.94 1.76
CA ILE A 163 12.07 0.44 2.22
C ILE A 163 12.23 -0.45 3.45
N SER A 164 11.27 -0.36 4.35
CA SER A 164 11.06 -1.26 5.48
C SER A 164 9.61 -1.73 5.49
N VAL A 165 9.42 -3.05 5.54
CA VAL A 165 8.10 -3.68 5.73
C VAL A 165 8.15 -4.48 7.02
N THR A 166 7.24 -4.20 7.95
CA THR A 166 7.19 -4.88 9.26
C THR A 166 5.79 -5.46 9.49
N ASN A 167 5.72 -6.70 9.97
CA ASN A 167 4.47 -7.35 10.36
C ASN A 167 4.65 -8.12 11.67
N LYS A 168 3.55 -8.35 12.39
CA LYS A 168 3.56 -9.29 13.51
C LYS A 168 3.68 -10.72 13.00
N ILE A 169 4.45 -11.53 13.70
CA ILE A 169 4.62 -12.95 13.39
C ILE A 169 3.42 -13.70 13.95
N LYS A 170 2.77 -14.50 13.11
CA LYS A 170 1.75 -15.44 13.56
C LYS A 170 2.41 -16.49 14.44
N GLU A 171 1.83 -16.78 15.62
CA GLU A 171 2.29 -17.94 16.40
C GLU A 171 2.15 -19.20 15.54
N PHE A 172 3.28 -19.88 15.35
CA PHE A 172 3.39 -21.08 14.51
C PHE A 172 2.69 -22.25 15.22
N GLU A 173 1.42 -22.50 14.89
CA GLU A 173 0.79 -23.78 15.22
C GLU A 173 1.20 -24.82 14.17
N LEU A 174 2.33 -25.49 14.45
CA LEU A 174 2.94 -26.52 13.59
C LEU A 174 1.97 -27.66 13.23
N ASP A 175 1.05 -27.98 14.14
CA ASP A 175 0.12 -29.10 13.99
C ASP A 175 -0.97 -28.81 12.93
N GLU A 176 -1.50 -27.57 12.86
CA GLU A 176 -2.50 -27.19 11.84
C GLU A 176 -1.91 -27.11 10.42
N GLU A 177 -0.64 -26.70 10.27
CA GLU A 177 -0.01 -26.54 8.95
C GLU A 177 0.43 -27.88 8.35
N ILE A 178 0.80 -28.86 9.19
CA ILE A 178 1.05 -30.24 8.78
C ILE A 178 -0.26 -30.91 8.34
N GLU A 179 -1.37 -30.71 9.08
CA GLU A 179 -2.70 -31.19 8.68
C GLU A 179 -3.21 -30.55 7.38
N ARG A 180 -2.82 -29.30 7.08
CA ARG A 180 -3.16 -28.61 5.83
C ARG A 180 -2.24 -28.93 4.63
N GLY A 181 -1.21 -29.76 4.80
CA GLY A 181 -0.40 -30.26 3.68
C GLY A 181 0.44 -29.21 2.93
N LYS A 182 0.84 -28.11 3.59
CA LYS A 182 1.55 -26.99 2.93
C LYS A 182 3.05 -27.25 2.71
N TYR A 183 3.36 -28.09 1.73
CA TYR A 183 4.69 -28.09 1.08
C TYR A 183 4.89 -26.92 0.10
N SER A 184 3.86 -26.09 -0.17
CA SER A 184 3.92 -24.97 -1.13
C SER A 184 4.37 -23.63 -0.55
N ALA A 185 4.10 -23.35 0.74
CA ALA A 185 4.36 -22.05 1.35
C ALA A 185 5.86 -21.71 1.43
N LYS A 186 6.72 -22.68 1.79
CA LYS A 186 8.18 -22.50 1.78
C LYS A 186 8.72 -22.20 0.38
N ILE A 187 8.16 -22.81 -0.66
CA ILE A 187 8.56 -22.59 -2.05
C ILE A 187 8.12 -21.20 -2.53
N THR A 188 6.90 -20.76 -2.18
CA THR A 188 6.41 -19.42 -2.50
C THR A 188 7.23 -18.33 -1.81
N LEU A 189 7.56 -18.51 -0.52
CA LEU A 189 8.42 -17.58 0.20
C LEU A 189 9.80 -17.47 -0.46
N MET A 190 10.42 -18.60 -0.82
CA MET A 190 11.72 -18.61 -1.51
C MET A 190 11.64 -17.91 -2.87
N ARG A 191 10.57 -18.13 -3.64
CA ARG A 191 10.34 -17.43 -4.91
C ARG A 191 10.25 -15.93 -4.70
N GLY A 192 9.49 -15.48 -3.70
CA GLY A 192 9.36 -14.06 -3.38
C GLY A 192 10.69 -13.42 -3.03
N VAL A 193 11.45 -14.05 -2.14
CA VAL A 193 12.80 -13.59 -1.77
C VAL A 193 13.73 -13.51 -2.98
N MET A 194 13.70 -14.50 -3.87
CA MET A 194 14.52 -14.49 -5.09
C MET A 194 14.13 -13.36 -6.07
N VAL A 195 12.84 -13.03 -6.19
CA VAL A 195 12.39 -11.91 -7.02
C VAL A 195 12.90 -10.61 -6.43
N MET A 196 12.69 -10.40 -5.13
CA MET A 196 13.16 -9.19 -4.45
C MET A 196 14.68 -9.04 -4.56
N GLN A 197 15.45 -10.11 -4.34
CA GLN A 197 16.93 -10.10 -4.41
C GLN A 197 17.48 -9.77 -5.81
N LYS A 198 16.68 -9.93 -6.86
CA LYS A 198 17.06 -9.52 -8.22
C LYS A 198 16.80 -8.05 -8.50
N LEU A 199 15.85 -7.44 -7.79
CA LEU A 199 15.34 -6.10 -8.08
C LEU A 199 15.86 -5.04 -7.10
N PHE A 200 16.15 -5.44 -5.85
CA PHE A 200 16.84 -4.64 -4.84
C PHE A 200 18.33 -4.95 -4.82
N ASP A 201 19.15 -3.96 -4.52
CA ASP A 201 20.61 -4.11 -4.40
C ASP A 201 21.01 -4.82 -3.10
N GLN A 202 20.25 -4.57 -2.02
CA GLN A 202 20.44 -5.25 -0.74
C GLN A 202 19.09 -5.51 -0.09
N ILE A 203 18.98 -6.66 0.57
CA ILE A 203 17.82 -7.07 1.36
C ILE A 203 18.33 -7.67 2.65
N ASP A 204 17.74 -7.27 3.76
CA ASP A 204 17.90 -7.89 5.06
C ASP A 204 16.54 -8.27 5.63
N LEU A 205 16.50 -9.41 6.32
CA LEU A 205 15.30 -9.95 6.93
C LEU A 205 15.63 -10.30 8.38
N SER A 206 14.99 -9.62 9.32
CA SER A 206 15.25 -9.75 10.75
C SER A 206 13.99 -10.11 11.51
N ILE A 207 14.16 -10.91 12.57
CA ILE A 207 13.13 -11.20 13.56
C ILE A 207 13.43 -10.37 14.80
N ILE A 208 12.46 -9.56 15.21
CA ILE A 208 12.51 -8.75 16.42
C ILE A 208 11.81 -9.57 17.51
N GLU A 209 12.58 -10.42 18.20
CA GLU A 209 12.08 -11.45 19.13
C GLU A 209 11.24 -10.87 20.26
N ASP A 210 11.67 -9.76 20.85
CA ASP A 210 10.99 -9.06 21.96
C ASP A 210 9.61 -8.52 21.57
N LYS A 211 9.40 -8.24 20.28
CA LYS A 211 8.14 -7.71 19.74
C LYS A 211 7.32 -8.73 18.96
N LYS A 212 7.84 -9.95 18.77
CA LYS A 212 7.26 -10.96 17.86
C LYS A 212 6.97 -10.37 16.47
N GLN A 213 7.93 -9.61 15.92
CA GLN A 213 7.79 -8.96 14.61
C GLN A 213 8.82 -9.50 13.62
N ALA A 214 8.43 -9.59 12.35
CA ALA A 214 9.33 -9.78 11.24
C ALA A 214 9.50 -8.44 10.53
N ARG A 215 10.74 -8.08 10.18
CA ARG A 215 11.07 -6.88 9.43
C ARG A 215 11.90 -7.25 8.22
N LEU A 216 11.44 -6.82 7.05
CA LEU A 216 12.23 -6.77 5.83
C LEU A 216 12.71 -5.34 5.64
N THR A 217 14.00 -5.15 5.37
CA THR A 217 14.55 -3.88 4.88
C THR A 217 15.24 -4.10 3.56
N ALA A 218 15.06 -3.20 2.61
CA ALA A 218 15.73 -3.28 1.32
C ALA A 218 16.14 -1.90 0.81
N ILE A 219 17.16 -1.90 -0.07
CA ILE A 219 17.61 -0.68 -0.76
C ILE A 219 17.76 -0.91 -2.25
N LYS A 220 17.50 0.14 -3.04
CA LYS A 220 17.82 0.20 -4.47
C LYS A 220 18.48 1.54 -4.79
N LYS A 221 19.61 1.53 -5.48
CA LYS A 221 20.19 2.72 -6.09
C LYS A 221 19.33 3.13 -7.28
N ILE A 222 18.90 4.38 -7.30
CA ILE A 222 18.17 4.97 -8.42
C ILE A 222 19.22 5.60 -9.34
N PRO A 223 19.34 5.12 -10.60
CA PRO A 223 20.19 5.76 -11.59
C PRO A 223 19.89 7.26 -11.72
N ALA A 224 20.94 8.04 -11.96
CA ALA A 224 20.83 9.49 -12.13
C ALA A 224 20.01 9.85 -13.37
#